data_AF-A0A3P7IJA2-F1
#
_entry.id   AF-A0A3P7IJA2-F1
#
_cell.length_a   1.000
_cell.length_b   1.000
_cell.length_c   1.000
_cell.angle_alpha   90.00
_cell.angle_beta   90.00
_cell.angle_gamma   90.00
#
_symmetry.space_group_name_H-M   'P 1'
#
loop_
_entity.id
_entity.type
_entity.pdbx_description
1 polymer ?
#
loop_
_entity_poly.entity_id
_entity_poly.type
_entity_poly.pdbx_seq_one_letter_code
_entity_poly.pdbx_strand_id
1 'polypeptide(L)'
;MYRQYELIRVADAAIDIYSMIATLSRCTNSCKKNVASAAYEKEIAVYFCDIASRRSLNNLREAGGSHESEIRLISSIASTVCRNGGMPQQHPTDI
;
A
#
# COMPACT_ATOMS: atom_id res chain seq x y z
N MET A 1 -2.68 -19.71 12.56
CA MET A 1 -1.95 -18.43 12.39
C MET A 1 -2.33 -17.88 11.03
N TYR A 2 -2.98 -16.71 10.97
CA TYR A 2 -3.46 -16.13 9.72
C TYR A 2 -2.30 -15.45 8.97
N ARG A 3 -2.29 -15.53 7.63
CA ARG A 3 -1.28 -14.91 6.73
C ARG A 3 -1.48 -13.40 6.60
N GLN A 4 -1.59 -12.70 7.74
CA GLN A 4 -1.97 -11.28 7.79
C GLN A 4 -0.99 -10.36 7.08
N TYR A 5 0.30 -10.73 7.08
CA TYR A 5 1.34 -10.02 6.36
C TYR A 5 1.04 -9.98 4.85
N GLU A 6 0.66 -11.10 4.25
CA GLU A 6 0.31 -11.15 2.83
C GLU A 6 -1.07 -10.56 2.55
N LEU A 7 -2.05 -10.81 3.43
CA LEU A 7 -3.42 -10.34 3.26
C LEU A 7 -3.52 -8.81 3.17
N ILE A 8 -2.80 -8.07 4.01
CA ILE A 8 -2.84 -6.61 3.97
C ILE A 8 -2.28 -6.07 2.64
N ARG A 9 -1.21 -6.67 2.11
CA ARG A 9 -0.64 -6.23 0.83
C ARG A 9 -1.53 -6.56 -0.36
N VAL A 10 -2.17 -7.73 -0.35
CA VAL A 10 -3.17 -8.07 -1.38
C VAL A 10 -4.34 -7.08 -1.32
N ALA A 11 -4.81 -6.73 -0.12
CA ALA A 11 -5.87 -5.74 0.05
C ALA A 11 -5.46 -4.36 -0.47
N ASP A 12 -4.27 -3.87 -0.12
CA ASP A 12 -3.76 -2.58 -0.59
C ASP A 12 -3.60 -2.55 -2.11
N ALA A 13 -3.08 -3.62 -2.71
CA ALA A 13 -3.00 -3.75 -4.17
C ALA A 13 -4.39 -3.73 -4.84
N ALA A 14 -5.38 -4.41 -4.25
CA ALA A 14 -6.74 -4.43 -4.77
C ALA A 14 -7.41 -3.05 -4.71
N ILE A 15 -7.19 -2.30 -3.62
CA ILE A 15 -7.68 -0.92 -3.45
C ILE A 15 -7.09 -0.01 -4.55
N ASP A 16 -5.78 -0.11 -4.80
CA ASP A 16 -5.12 0.65 -5.87
C ASP A 16 -5.68 0.33 -7.25
N ILE A 17 -5.83 -0.96 -7.57
CA ILE A 17 -6.37 -1.41 -8.86
C ILE A 17 -7.78 -0.86 -9.07
N TYR A 18 -8.66 -0.97 -8.08
CA TYR A 18 -10.01 -0.45 -8.18
C TYR A 18 -10.03 1.08 -8.31
N SER A 19 -9.18 1.78 -7.56
CA SER A 19 -9.06 3.24 -7.62
C SER A 19 -8.59 3.70 -9.01
N MET A 20 -7.65 2.98 -9.63
CA MET A 20 -7.22 3.26 -11.01
C MET A 20 -8.38 3.08 -12.00
N ILE A 21 -9.13 1.98 -11.88
CA ILE A 21 -10.29 1.71 -12.75
C ILE A 21 -11.34 2.81 -12.61
N ALA A 22 -11.68 3.22 -11.38
CA ALA A 22 -12.66 4.26 -11.12
C ALA A 22 -12.22 5.61 -11.72
N THR A 23 -10.94 5.97 -11.55
CA THR A 23 -10.37 7.21 -12.06
C THR A 23 -10.36 7.23 -13.60
N LEU A 24 -9.92 6.13 -14.23
CA LEU A 24 -9.93 5.99 -15.69
C LEU A 24 -11.34 6.00 -16.26
N SER A 25 -12.29 5.34 -15.61
CA SER A 25 -13.70 5.32 -16.01
C SER A 25 -14.29 6.72 -16.00
N ARG A 26 -14.06 7.47 -14.92
CA ARG A 26 -14.48 8.87 -14.80
C ARG A 26 -13.87 9.73 -15.91
N CYS A 27 -12.55 9.73 -16.04
CA CYS A 27 -11.83 10.52 -17.05
C CYS A 27 -12.32 10.18 -18.47
N THR A 28 -12.49 8.89 -18.79
CA THR A 28 -13.01 8.44 -20.08
C THR A 28 -14.40 9.00 -20.34
N ASN A 29 -15.29 9.00 -19.35
CA ASN A 29 -16.62 9.58 -19.48
C ASN A 29 -16.56 11.11 -19.67
N SER A 30 -15.71 11.82 -18.93
CA SER A 30 -15.50 13.27 -19.11
C SER A 30 -14.98 13.60 -20.51
N CYS A 31 -14.01 12.84 -21.02
CA CYS A 31 -13.52 12.96 -22.39
C CYS A 31 -14.62 12.70 -23.43
N LYS A 32 -15.42 11.64 -23.27
CA LYS A 32 -16.54 11.33 -24.18
C LYS A 32 -17.60 12.43 -24.22
N LYS A 33 -17.84 13.10 -23.10
CA LYS A 33 -18.79 14.21 -22.98
C LYS A 33 -18.21 15.57 -23.41
N ASN A 34 -16.93 15.64 -23.76
CA ASN A 34 -16.23 16.88 -24.11
C ASN A 34 -16.44 17.99 -23.06
N VAL A 35 -16.43 17.64 -21.78
CA VAL A 35 -16.56 18.64 -20.71
C VAL A 35 -15.30 19.50 -20.62
N ALA A 36 -15.42 20.75 -20.18
CA ALA A 36 -14.29 21.68 -20.08
C ALA A 36 -13.14 21.17 -19.19
N SER A 37 -13.44 20.32 -18.20
CA SER A 37 -12.46 19.72 -17.29
C SER A 37 -11.71 18.51 -17.85
N ALA A 38 -12.06 18.00 -19.04
CA ALA A 38 -11.57 16.71 -19.52
C ALA A 38 -10.03 16.64 -19.65
N ALA A 39 -9.39 17.73 -20.09
CA ALA A 39 -7.93 17.79 -20.20
C ALA A 39 -7.25 17.67 -18.83
N TYR A 40 -7.75 18.41 -17.84
CA TYR A 40 -7.22 18.36 -16.47
C TYR A 40 -7.48 17.01 -15.79
N GLU A 41 -8.67 16.42 -15.99
CA GLU A 41 -8.98 15.08 -15.48
C GLU A 41 -8.07 14.01 -16.09
N LYS A 42 -7.63 14.19 -17.34
CA LYS A 42 -6.65 13.31 -17.99
C LYS A 42 -5.28 13.40 -17.34
N GLU A 43 -4.80 14.60 -17.03
CA GLU A 43 -3.52 14.77 -16.30
C GLU A 43 -3.55 14.08 -14.94
N ILE A 44 -4.65 14.27 -14.18
CA ILE A 44 -4.86 13.58 -12.90
C ILE A 44 -4.84 12.06 -13.09
N ALA A 45 -5.62 11.55 -14.05
CA ALA A 45 -5.74 10.11 -14.26
C ALA A 45 -4.40 9.48 -14.64
N VAL A 46 -3.62 10.11 -15.53
CA VAL A 46 -2.30 9.63 -15.92
C VAL A 46 -1.36 9.59 -14.73
N TYR A 47 -1.27 10.69 -13.97
CA TYR A 47 -0.37 10.76 -12.84
C TYR A 47 -0.74 9.78 -11.72
N PHE A 48 -2.03 9.70 -11.37
CA PHE A 48 -2.51 8.80 -10.33
C PHE A 48 -2.28 7.33 -10.71
N CYS A 49 -2.61 6.93 -11.94
CA CYS A 49 -2.41 5.55 -12.40
C CYS A 49 -0.94 5.16 -12.46
N ASP A 50 -0.03 6.08 -12.78
CA ASP A 50 1.41 5.80 -12.75
C ASP A 50 1.92 5.47 -11.33
N ILE A 51 1.46 6.21 -10.32
CA ILE A 51 1.84 5.95 -8.91
C ILE A 51 1.16 4.67 -8.39
N ALA A 52 -0.15 4.55 -8.59
CA ALA A 52 -0.93 3.43 -8.08
C ALA A 52 -0.54 2.09 -8.73
N SER A 53 -0.14 2.09 -10.01
CA SER A 53 0.36 0.88 -10.67
C SER A 53 1.68 0.40 -10.06
N ARG A 54 2.61 1.33 -9.77
CA ARG A 54 3.87 1.00 -9.09
C ARG A 54 3.63 0.45 -7.69
N ARG A 55 2.74 1.08 -6.91
CA ARG A 55 2.40 0.62 -5.55
C ARG A 55 1.72 -0.74 -5.53
N SER A 56 0.70 -0.95 -6.37
CA SER A 56 0.00 -2.23 -6.47
C SER A 56 0.92 -3.37 -6.91
N LEU A 57 1.80 -3.14 -7.90
CA LEU A 57 2.78 -4.14 -8.31
C LEU A 57 3.78 -4.48 -7.19
N ASN A 58 4.25 -3.48 -6.45
CA ASN A 58 5.13 -3.72 -5.31
C ASN A 58 4.44 -4.57 -4.24
N ASN A 59 3.22 -4.22 -3.85
CA ASN A 59 2.45 -4.97 -2.88
C ASN A 59 2.19 -6.43 -3.32
N LEU A 60 1.90 -6.66 -4.60
CA LEU A 60 1.73 -8.01 -5.13
C LEU A 60 3.04 -8.82 -5.11
N ARG A 61 4.19 -8.19 -5.41
CA ARG A 61 5.50 -8.82 -5.32
C ARG A 61 5.83 -9.24 -3.90
N GLU A 62 5.64 -8.34 -2.95
CA GLU A 62 5.85 -8.59 -1.52
C GLU A 62 4.85 -9.62 -0.96
N ALA A 63 3.63 -9.70 -1.50
CA ALA A 63 2.66 -10.74 -1.11
C ALA A 63 3.03 -12.14 -1.66
N GLY A 64 3.65 -12.19 -2.85
CA GLY A 64 4.12 -13.42 -3.48
C GLY A 64 5.51 -13.88 -3.05
N GLY A 65 6.29 -13.00 -2.41
CA GLY A 65 7.64 -13.28 -1.92
C GLY A 65 7.68 -14.11 -0.64
N SER A 66 8.86 -14.66 -0.33
CA SER A 66 9.12 -15.31 0.96
C SER A 66 9.69 -14.29 1.94
N HIS A 67 8.94 -14.01 3.01
CA HIS A 67 9.30 -13.03 4.04
C HIS A 67 9.31 -13.65 5.44
N GLU A 68 9.59 -14.95 5.53
CA GLU A 68 9.43 -15.68 6.78
C GLU A 68 10.35 -15.15 7.89
N SER A 69 11.61 -14.83 7.57
CA SER A 69 12.57 -14.26 8.52
C SER A 69 12.11 -12.89 9.04
N GLU A 70 11.60 -12.04 8.15
CA GLU A 70 11.07 -10.71 8.48
C GLU A 70 9.81 -10.80 9.35
N ILE A 71 8.85 -11.65 8.98
CA ILE A 71 7.63 -11.89 9.77
C ILE A 71 7.97 -12.39 11.18
N ARG A 72 8.95 -13.32 11.29
CA ARG A 72 9.45 -13.80 12.59
C ARG A 72 10.08 -12.67 13.40
N LEU A 73 10.89 -11.81 12.76
CA LEU A 73 11.51 -10.66 13.42
C LEU A 73 10.46 -9.66 13.92
N ILE A 74 9.50 -9.28 13.09
CA ILE A 74 8.37 -8.39 13.46
C ILE A 74 7.63 -8.96 14.67
N SER A 75 7.30 -10.26 14.64
CA SER A 75 6.59 -10.94 15.73
C SER A 75 7.41 -10.93 17.03
N SER A 76 8.73 -11.14 16.93
CA SER A 76 9.65 -11.12 18.07
C SER A 76 9.75 -9.74 18.71
N ILE A 77 9.92 -8.70 17.88
CA ILE A 77 9.97 -7.30 18.33
C ILE A 77 8.66 -6.92 19.03
N ALA A 78 7.52 -7.18 18.39
CA ALA A 78 6.20 -6.88 18.95
C ALA A 78 5.97 -7.61 20.29
N SER A 79 6.35 -8.89 20.38
CA SER A 79 6.27 -9.66 21.63
C SER A 79 7.12 -9.04 22.74
N THR A 80 8.33 -8.56 22.42
CA THR A 80 9.23 -7.91 23.39
C THR A 80 8.63 -6.62 23.92
N VAL A 81 8.13 -5.76 23.02
CA VAL A 81 7.47 -4.49 23.40
C VAL A 81 6.25 -4.75 24.29
N CYS A 82 5.39 -5.70 23.92
CA CYS A 82 4.21 -6.06 24.70
C CYS A 82 4.56 -6.61 26.08
N ARG A 83 5.62 -7.42 26.20
CA ARG A 83 6.08 -7.98 27.49
C ARG A 83 6.70 -6.92 28.40
N ASN A 84 7.45 -5.97 27.84
CA ASN A 84 8.04 -4.87 28.61
C ASN A 84 7.01 -3.80 29.00
N GLY A 85 5.81 -3.80 28.40
CA GLY A 85 4.81 -2.75 28.59
C GLY A 85 5.18 -1.41 27.94
N GLY A 86 6.14 -1.42 27.01
CA GLY A 86 6.70 -0.23 26.40
C GLY A 86 7.98 -0.52 25.61
N MET A 87 8.67 0.53 25.18
CA MET A 87 9.91 0.39 24.41
C MET A 87 11.03 -0.17 25.31
N PRO A 88 11.70 -1.27 24.93
CA PRO A 88 12.78 -1.86 25.72
C PRO A 88 14.11 -1.09 25.63
N GLN A 89 14.27 -0.23 24.63
CA GLN A 89 15.50 0.51 24.41
C GLN A 89 15.72 1.56 25.51
N GLN A 90 16.93 1.61 26.06
CA GLN A 90 17.35 2.69 26.93
C GLN A 90 17.73 3.93 26.12
N HIS A 91 17.53 5.10 26.71
CA HIS A 91 17.96 6.34 26.09
C HIS A 91 19.51 6.36 26.02
N PRO A 92 20.13 6.84 24.92
CA PRO A 92 21.59 6.80 24.76
C PRO A 92 22.41 7.49 25.85
N THR A 93 21.82 8.41 26.61
CA THR A 93 22.49 9.09 27.74
C THR A 93 22.33 8.37 29.07
N ASP A 94 21.47 7.36 29.13
CA ASP A 94 21.12 6.62 30.34
C ASP A 94 21.82 5.24 30.36
N ILE A 95 22.75 5.01 29.41
CA ILE A 95 23.58 3.80 29.25
C ILE A 95 24.84 3.91 30.11
#